data_AF-A0A397ZV36-F1
#
_entry.id   AF-A0A397ZV36-F1
#
_cell.length_a   1.000
_cell.length_b   1.000
_cell.length_c   1.000
_cell.angle_alpha   90.00
_cell.angle_beta   90.00
_cell.angle_gamma   90.00
#
_symmetry.space_group_name_H-M   'P 1'
#
loop_
_entity.id
_entity.type
_entity.pdbx_description
1 polymer ?
#
loop_
_entity_poly.entity_id
_entity_poly.type
_entity_poly.pdbx_seq_one_letter_code
_entity_poly.pdbx_strand_id
1 'polypeptide(L)' 'MVKCKKVKPHGRLGRKDKPKFGETCMRRNLGILRRVLPSCEEVDDEEVLILKSIQHLMLLKSQVTLLRKLADVCGL' A
#
# COMPACT_ATOMS: atom_id res chain seq x y z
N MET A 1 -59.90 -7.95 -24.35
CA MET A 1 -59.06 -7.38 -23.27
C MET A 1 -57.96 -8.38 -22.92
N VAL A 2 -56.72 -8.11 -23.31
CA VAL A 2 -55.59 -9.00 -23.02
C VAL A 2 -55.02 -8.64 -21.64
N LYS A 3 -55.06 -9.58 -20.68
CA LYS A 3 -54.46 -9.39 -19.35
C LYS A 3 -52.95 -9.55 -19.44
N CYS A 4 -52.21 -8.44 -19.43
CA CYS A 4 -50.76 -8.45 -19.28
C CYS A 4 -50.39 -8.88 -17.85
N LYS A 5 -49.73 -10.04 -17.72
CA LYS A 5 -49.17 -10.52 -16.44
C LYS A 5 -48.02 -9.60 -16.01
N LYS A 6 -48.19 -8.88 -14.89
CA LYS A 6 -47.14 -8.07 -14.27
C LYS A 6 -46.07 -9.00 -13.67
N VAL A 7 -44.95 -9.14 -14.35
CA VAL A 7 -43.79 -9.88 -13.83
C VAL A 7 -43.16 -9.04 -12.71
N LYS A 8 -43.14 -9.56 -11.47
CA LYS A 8 -42.39 -8.95 -10.37
C LYS A 8 -40.90 -9.14 -10.63
N PRO A 9 -40.05 -8.11 -10.57
CA PRO A 9 -38.61 -8.32 -10.64
C PRO A 9 -38.18 -9.08 -9.39
N HIS A 10 -37.74 -10.33 -9.58
CA HIS A 10 -37.05 -11.10 -8.56
C HIS A 10 -35.86 -10.28 -8.03
N GLY A 11 -35.74 -10.27 -6.71
CA GLY A 11 -34.87 -9.37 -5.97
C GLY A 11 -33.43 -9.36 -6.46
N ARG A 12 -32.85 -8.16 -6.46
CA ARG A 12 -31.40 -7.99 -6.43
C ARG A 12 -30.89 -8.66 -5.16
N LEU A 13 -30.49 -9.91 -5.26
CA LEU A 13 -29.64 -10.54 -4.27
C LEU A 13 -28.32 -9.77 -4.26
N GLY A 14 -28.14 -9.00 -3.19
CA GLY A 14 -26.89 -8.47 -2.64
C GLY A 14 -25.90 -7.90 -3.66
N ARG A 15 -25.80 -6.57 -3.71
CA ARG A 15 -24.47 -5.98 -3.93
C ARG A 15 -23.59 -6.55 -2.82
N LYS A 16 -22.75 -7.55 -3.13
CA LYS A 16 -21.53 -7.76 -2.37
C LYS A 16 -20.81 -6.43 -2.48
N ASP A 17 -20.68 -5.71 -1.36
CA ASP A 17 -19.83 -4.54 -1.29
C ASP A 17 -18.48 -4.94 -1.88
N LYS A 18 -18.17 -4.42 -3.07
CA LYS A 18 -16.84 -4.61 -3.64
C LYS A 18 -15.90 -4.03 -2.60
N PRO A 19 -14.85 -4.77 -2.17
CA PRO A 19 -13.82 -4.20 -1.31
C PRO A 19 -13.43 -2.86 -1.92
N LYS A 20 -13.51 -1.78 -1.13
CA LYS A 20 -13.16 -0.45 -1.64
C LYS A 20 -11.76 -0.59 -2.21
N PHE A 21 -11.59 -0.34 -3.51
CA PHE A 21 -10.34 -0.58 -4.23
C PHE A 21 -9.10 0.00 -3.49
N GLY A 22 -9.30 1.11 -2.78
CA GLY A 22 -8.29 1.71 -1.89
C GLY A 22 -7.81 0.80 -0.75
N GLU A 23 -8.68 0.02 -0.12
CA GLU A 23 -8.33 -0.90 0.96
C GLU A 23 -7.49 -2.08 0.45
N THR A 24 -7.85 -2.62 -0.72
CA THR A 24 -7.05 -3.66 -1.38
C THR A 24 -5.70 -3.14 -1.88
N CYS A 25 -5.66 -1.89 -2.34
CA CYS A 25 -4.42 -1.23 -2.75
C CYS A 25 -3.51 -0.98 -1.54
N MET A 26 -4.07 -0.52 -0.43
CA MET A 26 -3.33 -0.24 0.80
C MET A 26 -2.69 -1.51 1.37
N ARG A 27 -3.43 -2.61 1.50
CA ARG A 27 -2.86 -3.89 1.98
C ARG A 27 -1.74 -4.40 1.06
N ARG A 28 -1.92 -4.27 -0.26
CA ARG A 28 -0.88 -4.65 -1.23
C ARG A 28 0.37 -3.79 -1.06
N ASN A 29 0.21 -2.49 -0.90
CA ASN A 29 1.33 -1.56 -0.73
C ASN A 29 2.09 -1.82 0.56
N LEU A 30 1.39 -2.07 1.67
CA LEU A 30 2.01 -2.46 2.94
C LEU A 30 2.77 -3.78 2.82
N GLY A 31 2.20 -4.78 2.13
CA GLY A 31 2.89 -6.04 1.85
C GLY A 31 4.11 -5.89 0.91
N ILE A 32 4.16 -4.86 0.06
CA ILE A 32 5.37 -4.52 -0.69
C ILE A 32 6.39 -3.85 0.24
N LEU A 33 5.93 -2.91 1.07
CA LEU A 33 6.78 -2.15 1.99
C LEU A 33 7.53 -3.07 2.97
N ARG A 34 6.86 -4.08 3.54
CA ARG A 34 7.50 -5.12 4.38
C ARG A 34 8.64 -5.87 3.68
N ARG A 35 8.50 -6.11 2.37
CA ARG A 35 9.49 -6.86 1.57
C ARG A 35 10.67 -6.01 1.12
N VAL A 36 10.47 -4.70 0.99
CA VAL A 36 11.51 -3.77 0.54
C VAL A 36 12.34 -3.25 1.72
N LEU A 37 11.71 -3.09 2.90
CA LEU A 37 12.41 -2.61 4.07
C LEU A 37 13.19 -3.72 4.76
N PRO A 38 14.48 -3.51 5.05
CA PRO A 38 15.26 -4.48 5.78
C PRO A 38 14.70 -4.69 7.18
N SER A 39 14.63 -5.95 7.62
CA SER A 39 14.22 -6.35 8.98
C SER A 39 12.76 -5.96 9.32
N CYS A 40 11.90 -5.90 8.32
CA CYS A 40 10.48 -5.55 8.45
C CYS A 40 9.52 -6.62 7.90
N GLU A 41 10.03 -7.80 7.54
CA GLU A 41 9.27 -8.89 6.94
C GLU A 41 8.12 -9.37 7.85
N GLU A 42 8.41 -9.46 9.15
CA GLU A 42 7.51 -9.96 10.20
C GLU A 42 6.80 -8.84 10.99
N VAL A 43 6.86 -7.58 10.52
CA VAL A 43 6.21 -6.45 11.23
C VAL A 43 4.72 -6.40 10.87
N ASP A 44 3.89 -6.97 11.75
CA ASP A 44 2.43 -6.97 11.56
C ASP A 44 1.80 -5.60 11.76
N ASP A 45 2.33 -4.80 12.68
CA ASP A 45 1.84 -3.45 12.99
C ASP A 45 2.15 -2.46 11.85
N GLU A 46 1.09 -1.94 11.21
CA GLU A 46 1.19 -1.04 10.07
C GLU A 46 1.78 0.33 10.45
N GLU A 47 1.49 0.86 11.64
CA GLU A 47 2.02 2.14 12.10
C GLU A 47 3.53 2.02 12.37
N VAL A 48 3.94 0.94 13.02
CA VAL A 48 5.35 0.64 13.26
C VAL A 48 6.11 0.45 11.94
N LEU A 49 5.51 -0.27 10.97
CA LEU A 49 6.09 -0.42 9.64
C LEU A 49 6.31 0.94 8.97
N ILE A 50 5.32 1.83 8.99
CA ILE A 50 5.43 3.17 8.40
C ILE A 50 6.52 3.99 9.12
N LEU A 51 6.57 3.98 10.45
CA LEU A 51 7.57 4.71 11.21
C LEU A 51 8.99 4.21 10.91
N LYS A 52 9.21 2.90 10.88
CA LYS A 52 10.49 2.31 10.45
C LYS A 52 10.84 2.70 9.03
N SER A 53 9.86 2.72 8.12
CA SER A 53 10.04 3.15 6.72
C SER A 53 10.62 4.56 6.65
N ILE A 54 10.04 5.50 7.39
CA ILE A 54 10.46 6.89 7.44
C ILE A 54 11.88 6.99 8.00
N GLN A 55 12.17 6.28 9.09
CA GLN A 55 13.51 6.26 9.70
C GLN A 55 14.58 5.73 8.72
N HIS A 56 14.28 4.65 8.00
CA HIS A 56 15.18 4.12 6.97
C HIS A 56 15.44 5.12 5.85
N LEU A 57 14.42 5.82 5.36
CA LEU A 57 14.59 6.85 4.33
C LEU A 57 15.42 8.03 4.82
N MET A 58 15.23 8.47 6.07
CA MET A 58 16.05 9.53 6.67
C MET A 58 17.52 9.12 6.77
N LEU A 59 17.79 7.89 7.22
CA LEU A 59 19.14 7.35 7.29
C LEU A 59 19.78 7.26 5.90
N LEU A 60 19.06 6.71 4.92
CA LEU A 60 19.53 6.60 3.54
C LEU A 60 19.85 7.98 2.95
N LYS A 61 19.01 8.99 3.19
CA LYS A 61 19.28 10.37 2.75
C LYS A 61 20.57 10.94 3.36
N SER A 62 20.82 10.66 4.64
CA SER A 62 22.07 11.05 5.30
C SER A 62 23.28 10.34 4.67
N GLN A 63 23.17 9.03 4.44
CA GLN A 63 24.22 8.24 3.78
C GLN A 63 24.52 8.75 2.36
N VAL A 64 23.50 9.03 1.55
CA VAL A 64 23.65 9.62 0.22
C VAL A 64 24.33 11.00 0.28
N THR A 65 24.00 11.80 1.29
CA THR A 65 24.64 13.11 1.49
C THR A 65 26.13 12.96 1.82
N LEU A 66 26.48 11.98 2.66
CA LEU A 66 27.88 11.66 2.96
C LEU A 66 28.61 11.16 1.71
N LEU A 67 28.01 10.22 0.98
CA LEU A 67 28.58 9.68 -0.27
C LEU A 67 28.83 10.78 -1.30
N ARG A 68 27.94 11.76 -1.41
CA ARG A 68 28.13 12.91 -2.30
C ARG A 68 29.36 13.72 -1.89
N LYS A 69 29.53 14.04 -0.61
CA LYS A 69 30.72 14.76 -0.11
C LYS A 69 32.00 13.97 -0.37
N LEU A 70 31.95 12.65 -0.23
CA LEU A 70 33.11 11.80 -0.52
C LEU A 70 33.43 11.78 -2.02
N ALA A 71 32.41 11.69 -2.88
CA ALA A 71 32.57 11.79 -4.33
C ALA A 71 33.20 13.14 -4.72
N ASP A 72 32.73 14.24 -4.14
CA ASP A 72 33.31 15.58 -4.36
C ASP A 72 34.81 15.62 -4.00
N VAL A 73 35.21 15.01 -2.87
CA VAL A 73 36.63 14.92 -2.45
C VAL A 73 37.45 14.00 -3.36
N CYS A 74 36.85 12.91 -3.85
CA CYS A 74 37.49 11.97 -4.77
C CYS A 74 37.51 12.46 -6.23
N GLY A 75 36.82 13.56 -6.55
CA GLY A 75 36.72 14.10 -7.91
C GLY A 75 35.85 13.26 -8.85
N LEU A 76 34.82 12.58 -8.31
CA LEU A 76 33.82 11.78 -9.06
C LEU A 76 32.56 12.59 -9.38
#